data_AF-A0A9D5LX86-F1
#
_entry.id   AF-A0A9D5LX86-F1
#
_cell.length_a   1.000
_cell.length_b   1.000
_cell.length_c   1.000
_cell.angle_alpha   90.00
_cell.angle_beta   90.00
_cell.angle_gamma   90.00
#
_symmetry.space_group_name_H-M   'P 1'
#
loop_
_entity.id
_entity.type
_entity.pdbx_description
1 polymer ?
#
loop_
_entity_poly.entity_id
_entity_poly.type
_entity_poly.pdbx_seq_one_letter_code
_entity_poly.pdbx_strand_id
1 'polypeptide(L)'
;LLLSSSEIPDCDGIIGGPPCQSWSEAGSLRGIKDKRGQLFFEFMRILADKKPKFFLAENVSGMLMSTHKEALQNIIEMFKEIGYDLSYQLLNVADYGVPQDRKRIFFVGYRNDLGIKFTFPRPNFLENKVKLQDTIADLSNNVFPAKEGNLTNGSDCLIPNHEYMIGGFSSIFMSRNRVRSWDEVSFTIQAGGRHAPIHPQAPKMKFIEQNVREFVKGKEHLYRRLSVRECARIQTFPDDFYFDYKNVTAGYKMIGNAVPVEMAKILAKRIFFDLNEIKVSRKIISKNSAVKKINGENVIEKLNEIVKKATV
;
A
#
# COMPACT_ATOMS: atom_id res chain seq x y z
N LEU A 1 22.30 -5.50 1.77
CA LEU A 1 22.47 -6.86 1.25
C LEU A 1 21.17 -7.23 0.57
N LEU A 2 21.23 -7.61 -0.70
CA LEU A 2 20.08 -8.10 -1.47
C LEU A 2 19.99 -9.62 -1.24
N LEU A 3 18.77 -10.16 -1.12
CA LEU A 3 18.56 -11.58 -0.81
C LEU A 3 18.87 -12.45 -2.03
N SER A 4 19.61 -13.55 -1.86
CA SER A 4 19.80 -14.51 -2.93
C SER A 4 18.49 -15.25 -3.22
N SER A 5 18.21 -15.54 -4.49
CA SER A 5 17.03 -16.35 -4.87
C SER A 5 17.08 -17.77 -4.29
N SER A 6 18.27 -18.29 -3.98
CA SER A 6 18.43 -19.60 -3.32
C SER A 6 17.94 -19.60 -1.87
N GLU A 7 17.88 -18.43 -1.20
CA GLU A 7 17.40 -18.29 0.17
C GLU A 7 15.87 -18.20 0.25
N ILE A 8 15.21 -18.00 -0.88
CA ILE A 8 13.76 -17.92 -0.98
C ILE A 8 13.23 -19.33 -1.28
N PRO A 9 12.22 -19.85 -0.58
CA PRO A 9 11.63 -21.15 -0.92
C PRO A 9 10.89 -21.09 -2.25
N ASP A 10 10.66 -22.25 -2.84
CA ASP A 10 9.74 -22.35 -3.98
C ASP A 10 8.32 -22.03 -3.53
N CYS A 11 7.58 -21.34 -4.39
CA CYS A 11 6.29 -20.78 -4.02
C CYS A 11 5.32 -20.71 -5.21
N ASP A 12 4.02 -20.71 -4.89
CA ASP A 12 2.96 -20.52 -5.88
C ASP A 12 2.71 -19.04 -6.19
N GLY A 13 3.09 -18.13 -5.30
CA GLY A 13 2.77 -16.71 -5.40
C GLY A 13 3.78 -15.85 -4.66
N ILE A 14 4.02 -14.65 -5.19
CA ILE A 14 4.82 -13.61 -4.52
C ILE A 14 3.99 -12.33 -4.42
N ILE A 15 3.92 -11.75 -3.23
CA ILE A 15 3.18 -10.51 -2.97
C ILE A 15 4.11 -9.47 -2.32
N GLY A 16 3.99 -8.20 -2.70
CA GLY A 16 4.84 -7.15 -2.13
C GLY A 16 4.46 -5.73 -2.52
N GLY A 17 5.03 -4.75 -1.82
CA GLY A 17 4.92 -3.33 -2.16
C GLY A 17 6.32 -2.73 -2.33
N PRO A 18 7.00 -3.00 -3.47
CA PRO A 18 8.32 -2.41 -3.71
C PRO A 18 8.20 -0.87 -3.63
N PRO A 19 9.09 -0.18 -2.90
CA PRO A 19 8.91 1.23 -2.55
C PRO A 19 8.71 2.10 -3.79
N CYS A 20 7.89 3.16 -3.69
CA CYS A 20 7.49 3.98 -4.85
C CYS A 20 8.50 5.06 -5.28
N GLN A 21 9.36 5.52 -4.35
CA GLN A 21 10.23 6.68 -4.59
C GLN A 21 11.22 6.46 -5.76
N SER A 22 11.37 5.21 -6.14
CA SER A 22 12.19 4.68 -7.20
C SER A 22 11.58 4.68 -8.58
N TRP A 23 10.28 4.88 -8.81
CA TRP A 23 9.68 4.53 -10.12
C TRP A 23 9.83 5.62 -11.18
N SER A 24 9.74 6.90 -10.78
CA SER A 24 10.18 8.02 -11.61
C SER A 24 11.67 7.92 -11.94
N GLU A 25 12.43 7.33 -11.02
CA GLU A 25 13.86 7.15 -11.14
C GLU A 25 14.20 5.85 -11.89
N ALA A 26 13.44 4.77 -11.83
CA ALA A 26 13.71 3.49 -12.47
C ALA A 26 13.49 3.56 -13.99
N GLY A 27 12.66 4.50 -14.43
CA GLY A 27 12.52 4.88 -15.84
C GLY A 27 13.40 6.05 -16.28
N SER A 28 14.27 6.59 -15.42
CA SER A 28 15.23 7.65 -15.78
C SER A 28 16.65 7.29 -15.31
N LEU A 29 17.70 7.92 -15.84
CA LEU A 29 19.09 7.61 -15.46
C LEU A 29 19.40 7.79 -13.95
N ARG A 30 18.51 8.44 -13.18
CA ARG A 30 18.71 8.72 -11.74
C ARG A 30 18.43 7.51 -10.84
N GLY A 31 17.55 6.57 -11.22
CA GLY A 31 17.14 5.47 -10.32
C GLY A 31 18.08 4.30 -10.27
N ILE A 32 19.04 4.23 -11.19
CA ILE A 32 20.14 3.25 -11.08
C ILE A 32 21.11 3.65 -9.95
N LYS A 33 21.25 4.96 -9.68
CA LYS A 33 22.09 5.47 -8.57
C LYS A 33 21.36 5.48 -7.22
N ASP A 34 20.02 5.52 -7.19
CA ASP A 34 19.26 5.40 -5.95
C ASP A 34 19.10 3.90 -5.58
N LYS A 35 19.63 3.53 -4.42
CA LYS A 35 19.49 2.18 -3.84
C LYS A 35 18.04 1.73 -3.69
N ARG A 36 17.08 2.65 -3.58
CA ARG A 36 15.64 2.35 -3.52
C ARG A 36 15.07 1.98 -4.91
N GLY A 37 15.63 2.57 -5.97
CA GLY A 37 15.46 2.25 -7.39
C GLY A 37 15.50 0.76 -7.67
N GLN A 38 16.58 0.18 -7.15
CA GLN A 38 16.99 -1.20 -7.35
C GLN A 38 16.02 -2.23 -6.75
N LEU A 39 15.23 -1.85 -5.74
CA LEU A 39 14.33 -2.80 -5.06
C LEU A 39 13.18 -3.28 -5.93
N PHE A 40 12.75 -2.49 -6.91
CA PHE A 40 11.78 -2.96 -7.89
C PHE A 40 12.39 -4.01 -8.82
N PHE A 41 13.62 -3.79 -9.29
CA PHE A 41 14.32 -4.75 -10.13
C PHE A 41 14.66 -6.04 -9.38
N GLU A 42 14.95 -5.94 -8.08
CA GLU A 42 15.11 -7.12 -7.23
C GLU A 42 13.83 -7.94 -7.10
N PHE A 43 12.67 -7.28 -6.99
CA PHE A 43 11.38 -7.96 -7.05
C PHE A 43 11.21 -8.72 -8.37
N MET A 44 11.55 -8.10 -9.51
CA MET A 44 11.50 -8.75 -10.82
C MET A 44 12.50 -9.90 -10.97
N ARG A 45 13.72 -9.75 -10.46
CA ARG A 45 14.75 -10.80 -10.46
C ARG A 45 14.26 -12.04 -9.72
N ILE A 46 13.70 -11.86 -8.53
CA ILE A 46 13.12 -12.95 -7.75
C ILE A 46 11.97 -13.62 -8.52
N LEU A 47 11.10 -12.86 -9.19
CA LEU A 47 10.03 -13.41 -10.02
C LEU A 47 10.57 -14.24 -11.20
N ALA A 48 11.62 -13.76 -11.87
CA ALA A 48 12.24 -14.46 -12.98
C ALA A 48 12.90 -15.78 -12.55
N ASP A 49 13.52 -15.79 -11.36
CA ASP A 49 14.17 -16.98 -10.80
C ASP A 49 13.16 -18.00 -10.26
N LYS A 50 12.17 -17.54 -9.47
CA LYS A 50 11.20 -18.41 -8.80
C LYS A 50 10.01 -18.82 -9.65
N LYS A 51 9.67 -18.01 -10.64
CA LYS A 51 8.54 -18.22 -11.56
C LYS A 51 7.24 -18.68 -10.85
N PRO A 52 6.77 -17.99 -9.78
CA PRO A 52 5.51 -18.34 -9.15
C PRO A 52 4.34 -18.30 -10.16
N LYS A 53 3.23 -18.98 -9.85
CA LYS A 53 2.03 -18.96 -10.71
C LYS A 53 1.45 -17.56 -10.85
N PHE A 54 1.58 -16.75 -9.80
CA PHE A 54 1.12 -15.37 -9.80
C PHE A 54 2.05 -14.43 -9.02
N PHE A 55 1.87 -13.14 -9.22
CA PHE A 55 2.34 -12.13 -8.26
C PHE A 55 1.34 -11.00 -8.09
N LEU A 56 1.42 -10.31 -6.94
CA LEU A 56 0.71 -9.07 -6.65
C LEU A 56 1.70 -8.01 -6.18
N ALA A 57 1.76 -6.87 -6.87
CA ALA A 57 2.51 -5.71 -6.43
C ALA A 57 1.58 -4.52 -6.16
N GLU A 58 1.69 -3.90 -4.99
CA GLU A 58 1.02 -2.63 -4.67
C GLU A 58 1.98 -1.46 -4.86
N ASN A 59 1.45 -0.32 -5.32
CA ASN A 59 2.21 0.92 -5.36
C ASN A 59 1.31 2.17 -5.25
N VAL A 60 1.92 3.34 -5.05
CA VAL A 60 1.19 4.62 -4.93
C VAL A 60 0.72 5.15 -6.28
N SER A 61 -0.34 5.95 -6.27
CA SER A 61 -0.97 6.49 -7.49
C SER A 61 -0.08 7.40 -8.34
N GLY A 62 0.97 7.98 -7.75
CA GLY A 62 1.91 8.86 -8.46
C GLY A 62 2.59 8.18 -9.65
N MET A 63 2.70 6.83 -9.64
CA MET A 63 3.26 6.05 -10.73
C MET A 63 2.52 6.20 -12.07
N LEU A 64 1.24 6.58 -12.04
CA LEU A 64 0.42 6.76 -13.25
C LEU A 64 0.49 8.17 -13.86
N MET A 65 1.29 9.08 -13.29
CA MET A 65 1.46 10.42 -13.86
C MET A 65 2.05 10.34 -15.28
N SER A 66 1.65 11.25 -16.17
CA SER A 66 2.09 11.27 -17.57
C SER A 66 3.62 11.31 -17.73
N THR A 67 4.31 11.95 -16.79
CA THR A 67 5.77 11.98 -16.65
C THR A 67 6.42 10.61 -16.47
N HIS A 68 5.65 9.54 -16.23
CA HIS A 68 6.14 8.18 -15.99
C HIS A 68 5.57 7.15 -16.97
N LYS A 69 4.94 7.60 -18.07
CA LYS A 69 4.30 6.72 -19.06
C LYS A 69 5.29 5.75 -19.70
N GLU A 70 6.48 6.24 -20.09
CA GLU A 70 7.53 5.42 -20.69
C GLU A 70 8.08 4.38 -19.70
N ALA A 71 8.32 4.79 -18.45
CA ALA A 71 8.71 3.88 -17.38
C ALA A 71 7.70 2.74 -17.22
N LEU A 72 6.41 3.07 -17.11
CA LEU A 72 5.32 2.10 -16.98
C LEU A 72 5.26 1.13 -18.18
N GLN A 73 5.46 1.63 -19.40
CA GLN A 73 5.52 0.77 -20.59
C GLN A 73 6.69 -0.21 -20.55
N ASN A 74 7.87 0.27 -20.17
CA ASN A 74 9.05 -0.60 -20.00
C ASN A 74 8.79 -1.69 -18.96
N ILE A 75 8.17 -1.34 -17.84
CA ILE A 75 7.80 -2.29 -16.77
C ILE A 75 6.85 -3.37 -17.29
N ILE A 76 5.81 -2.97 -18.04
CA ILE A 76 4.86 -3.92 -18.64
C ILE A 76 5.60 -4.90 -19.57
N GLU A 77 6.50 -4.40 -20.42
CA GLU A 77 7.24 -5.25 -21.35
C GLU A 77 8.21 -6.17 -20.60
N MET A 78 8.90 -5.69 -19.57
CA MET A 78 9.79 -6.52 -18.75
C MET A 78 9.04 -7.67 -18.07
N PHE A 79 7.84 -7.43 -17.53
CA PHE A 79 7.02 -8.51 -16.94
C PHE A 79 6.61 -9.56 -17.97
N LYS A 80 6.27 -9.11 -19.18
CA LYS A 80 5.94 -10.00 -20.31
C LYS A 80 7.14 -10.83 -20.73
N GLU A 81 8.33 -10.24 -20.77
CA GLU A 81 9.59 -10.96 -21.07
C GLU A 81 9.89 -12.05 -20.04
N ILE A 82 9.70 -11.79 -18.74
CA ILE A 82 9.92 -12.82 -17.71
C ILE A 82 8.78 -13.84 -17.61
N GLY A 83 7.79 -13.76 -18.50
CA GLY A 83 6.76 -14.78 -18.69
C GLY A 83 5.46 -14.55 -17.94
N TYR A 84 5.07 -13.29 -17.70
CA TYR A 84 3.81 -12.94 -17.04
C TYR A 84 2.91 -12.03 -17.89
N ASP A 85 1.60 -12.30 -17.89
CA ASP A 85 0.60 -11.36 -18.39
C ASP A 85 0.16 -10.44 -17.24
N LEU A 86 0.43 -9.15 -17.41
CA LEU A 86 0.21 -8.13 -16.40
C LEU A 86 -1.17 -7.49 -16.54
N SER A 87 -1.88 -7.37 -15.43
CA SER A 87 -3.08 -6.56 -15.30
C SER A 87 -2.87 -5.54 -14.19
N TYR A 88 -3.28 -4.29 -14.41
CA TYR A 88 -3.14 -3.25 -13.39
C TYR A 88 -4.31 -2.27 -13.38
N GLN A 89 -4.63 -1.74 -12.20
CA GLN A 89 -5.71 -0.77 -12.04
C GLN A 89 -5.46 0.15 -10.84
N LEU A 90 -5.80 1.43 -11.00
CA LEU A 90 -5.88 2.39 -9.90
C LEU A 90 -7.21 2.20 -9.17
N LEU A 91 -7.16 1.88 -7.89
CA LEU A 91 -8.33 1.62 -7.06
C LEU A 91 -8.35 2.58 -5.87
N ASN A 92 -9.53 3.12 -5.54
CA ASN A 92 -9.76 3.70 -4.22
C ASN A 92 -10.28 2.61 -3.30
N VAL A 93 -9.56 2.31 -2.22
CA VAL A 93 -9.95 1.25 -1.29
C VAL A 93 -11.29 1.53 -0.59
N ALA A 94 -11.71 2.80 -0.54
CA ALA A 94 -13.05 3.19 -0.10
C ALA A 94 -14.17 2.55 -0.93
N ASP A 95 -13.91 2.20 -2.19
CA ASP A 95 -14.87 1.52 -3.07
C ASP A 95 -15.02 0.01 -2.76
N TYR A 96 -14.17 -0.50 -1.86
CA TYR A 96 -14.04 -1.90 -1.47
C TYR A 96 -14.23 -2.13 0.04
N GLY A 97 -14.92 -1.22 0.72
CA GLY A 97 -15.30 -1.39 2.13
C GLY A 97 -14.23 -1.00 3.15
N VAL A 98 -13.15 -0.34 2.72
CA VAL A 98 -12.15 0.22 3.64
C VAL A 98 -12.56 1.66 4.02
N PRO A 99 -12.59 2.05 5.30
CA PRO A 99 -13.13 3.33 5.77
C PRO A 99 -12.19 4.52 5.55
N GLN A 100 -11.63 4.64 4.35
CA GLN A 100 -10.61 5.62 4.01
C GLN A 100 -10.49 5.88 2.52
N ASP A 101 -10.35 7.15 2.15
CA ASP A 101 -9.84 7.55 0.84
C ASP A 101 -8.35 7.22 0.72
N ARG A 102 -8.02 6.12 0.03
CA ARG A 102 -6.64 5.71 -0.29
C ARG A 102 -6.60 5.11 -1.69
N LYS A 103 -6.07 5.90 -2.62
CA LYS A 103 -5.88 5.48 -4.02
C LYS A 103 -4.53 4.78 -4.18
N ARG A 104 -4.54 3.56 -4.71
CA ARG A 104 -3.35 2.73 -4.97
C ARG A 104 -3.47 2.02 -6.29
N ILE A 105 -2.34 1.88 -6.97
CA ILE A 105 -2.25 1.01 -8.15
C ILE A 105 -1.88 -0.38 -7.67
N PHE A 106 -2.57 -1.36 -8.22
CA PHE A 106 -2.27 -2.77 -8.00
C PHE A 106 -1.88 -3.39 -9.34
N PHE A 107 -0.83 -4.19 -9.32
CA PHE A 107 -0.35 -4.99 -10.43
C PHE A 107 -0.54 -6.46 -10.08
N VAL A 108 -1.25 -7.20 -10.92
CA VAL A 108 -1.40 -8.64 -10.79
C VAL A 108 -0.89 -9.29 -12.07
N GLY A 109 0.11 -10.16 -11.94
CA GLY A 109 0.65 -10.92 -13.05
C GLY A 109 0.33 -12.40 -12.89
N TYR A 110 -0.17 -13.03 -13.95
CA TYR A 110 -0.26 -14.49 -14.04
C TYR A 110 0.78 -15.02 -15.02
N ARG A 111 1.38 -16.16 -14.67
CA ARG A 111 2.38 -16.80 -15.53
C ARG A 111 1.72 -17.24 -16.85
N ASN A 112 2.38 -16.96 -17.98
CA ASN A 112 1.79 -17.09 -19.32
C ASN A 112 1.28 -18.51 -19.64
N ASP A 113 1.93 -19.55 -19.11
CA ASP A 113 1.53 -20.94 -19.31
C ASP A 113 0.15 -21.27 -18.71
N LEU A 114 -0.34 -20.45 -17.78
CA LEU A 114 -1.66 -20.61 -17.17
C LEU A 114 -2.81 -20.24 -18.11
N GLY A 115 -2.57 -19.42 -19.14
CA GLY A 115 -3.58 -19.05 -20.13
C GLY A 115 -4.76 -18.23 -19.56
N ILE A 116 -4.56 -17.56 -18.42
CA ILE A 116 -5.57 -16.71 -17.78
C ILE A 116 -5.05 -15.28 -17.62
N LYS A 117 -5.99 -14.33 -17.51
CA LYS A 117 -5.70 -12.92 -17.25
C LYS A 117 -6.50 -12.46 -16.03
N PHE A 118 -5.86 -11.69 -15.16
CA PHE A 118 -6.54 -11.18 -13.97
C PHE A 118 -7.56 -10.10 -14.34
N THR A 119 -8.75 -10.20 -13.76
CA THR A 119 -9.76 -9.14 -13.84
C THR A 119 -10.04 -8.64 -12.44
N PHE A 120 -9.86 -7.33 -12.21
CA PHE A 120 -10.12 -6.73 -10.92
C PHE A 120 -11.59 -6.91 -10.52
N PRO A 121 -11.87 -7.24 -9.25
CA PRO A 121 -13.24 -7.33 -8.76
C PRO A 121 -13.93 -5.97 -8.87
N ARG A 122 -15.24 -5.98 -9.13
CA ARG A 122 -16.02 -4.74 -9.17
C ARG A 122 -16.14 -4.14 -7.75
N PRO A 123 -16.17 -2.82 -7.62
CA PRO A 123 -16.40 -2.17 -6.34
C PRO A 123 -17.82 -2.42 -5.85
N ASN A 124 -17.98 -2.67 -4.54
CA ASN A 124 -19.27 -2.97 -3.92
C ASN A 124 -19.74 -1.85 -2.96
N PHE A 125 -18.93 -0.80 -2.75
CA PHE A 125 -19.20 0.27 -1.78
C PHE A 125 -19.24 1.65 -2.44
N LEU A 126 -19.65 1.79 -3.71
CA LEU A 126 -19.68 3.09 -4.38
C LEU A 126 -20.66 4.07 -3.72
N GLU A 127 -21.86 3.60 -3.38
CA GLU A 127 -22.94 4.43 -2.83
C GLU A 127 -22.91 4.49 -1.29
N ASN A 128 -22.48 3.40 -0.63
CA ASN A 128 -22.51 3.25 0.82
C ASN A 128 -21.11 3.00 1.37
N LYS A 129 -20.33 4.07 1.55
CA LYS A 129 -18.99 3.99 2.15
C LYS A 129 -19.06 3.60 3.62
N VAL A 130 -18.08 2.83 4.10
CA VAL A 130 -17.90 2.55 5.53
C VAL A 130 -17.41 3.82 6.22
N LYS A 131 -18.16 4.33 7.19
CA LYS A 131 -17.92 5.64 7.79
C LYS A 131 -17.00 5.54 8.99
N LEU A 132 -16.41 6.67 9.39
CA LEU A 132 -15.63 6.77 10.62
C LEU A 132 -16.47 6.37 11.86
N GLN A 133 -17.76 6.71 11.85
CA GLN A 133 -18.69 6.34 12.92
C GLN A 133 -18.75 4.84 13.13
N ASP A 134 -18.87 4.07 12.05
CA ASP A 134 -18.97 2.60 12.11
C ASP A 134 -17.61 1.93 12.42
N THR A 135 -16.51 2.69 12.37
CA THR A 135 -15.14 2.15 12.45
C THR A 135 -14.48 2.42 13.79
N ILE A 136 -14.63 3.64 14.34
CA ILE A 136 -13.87 4.09 15.51
C ILE A 136 -14.70 4.78 16.59
N ALA A 137 -16.04 4.86 16.47
CA ALA A 137 -16.85 5.57 17.46
C ALA A 137 -16.74 4.94 18.86
N ASP A 138 -16.64 3.60 18.95
CA ASP A 138 -16.44 2.85 20.19
C ASP A 138 -15.06 3.09 20.83
N LEU A 139 -14.09 3.64 20.07
CA LEU A 139 -12.76 4.05 20.55
C LEU A 139 -12.68 5.53 20.95
N SER A 140 -13.81 6.25 21.03
CA SER A 140 -13.76 7.69 21.33
C SER A 140 -13.24 7.99 22.74
N ASN A 141 -13.30 7.00 23.65
CA ASN A 141 -12.94 7.11 25.05
C ASN A 141 -11.70 6.26 25.38
N ASN A 142 -11.07 6.51 26.54
CA ASN A 142 -9.93 5.73 27.04
C ASN A 142 -8.68 5.76 26.14
N VAL A 143 -8.54 6.81 25.34
CA VAL A 143 -7.37 7.06 24.51
C VAL A 143 -6.29 7.80 25.31
N PHE A 144 -5.04 7.34 25.22
CA PHE A 144 -3.92 7.98 25.91
C PHE A 144 -3.10 8.90 24.98
N PRO A 145 -2.67 10.09 25.42
CA PRO A 145 -1.53 10.74 24.78
C PRO A 145 -0.27 9.87 24.96
N ALA A 146 0.59 9.83 23.96
CA ALA A 146 1.91 9.21 24.10
C ALA A 146 2.72 9.89 25.25
N LYS A 147 3.62 9.12 25.87
CA LYS A 147 4.55 9.63 26.88
C LYS A 147 5.55 10.61 26.24
N GLU A 148 6.29 11.34 27.08
CA GLU A 148 7.34 12.27 26.62
C GLU A 148 8.26 11.60 25.60
N GLY A 149 8.65 12.35 24.55
CA GLY A 149 9.41 11.78 23.43
C GLY A 149 8.58 10.90 22.48
N ASN A 150 7.24 10.90 22.60
CA ASN A 150 6.33 10.02 21.86
C ASN A 150 6.58 8.52 22.13
N LEU A 151 6.94 8.20 23.38
CA LEU A 151 7.12 6.83 23.86
C LEU A 151 5.77 6.17 24.14
N THR A 152 5.72 4.85 24.00
CA THR A 152 4.50 4.06 24.23
C THR A 152 4.08 4.05 25.71
N ASN A 153 2.78 4.03 25.94
CA ASN A 153 2.17 3.72 27.22
C ASN A 153 2.17 2.21 27.52
N GLY A 154 2.45 1.35 26.54
CA GLY A 154 2.56 -0.10 26.73
C GLY A 154 1.29 -0.69 27.34
N SER A 155 1.45 -1.45 28.43
CA SER A 155 0.35 -2.09 29.18
C SER A 155 -0.61 -1.11 29.84
N ASP A 156 -0.27 0.18 29.95
CA ASP A 156 -1.18 1.19 30.51
C ASP A 156 -2.35 1.48 29.55
N CYS A 157 -2.21 1.14 28.26
CA CYS A 157 -3.31 1.22 27.30
C CYS A 157 -4.37 0.16 27.59
N LEU A 158 -5.57 0.57 27.99
CA LEU A 158 -6.71 -0.33 28.21
C LEU A 158 -7.10 -1.11 26.94
N ILE A 159 -6.99 -0.46 25.78
CA ILE A 159 -7.15 -1.07 24.47
C ILE A 159 -5.77 -1.10 23.82
N PRO A 160 -5.30 -2.25 23.28
CA PRO A 160 -3.93 -2.35 22.77
C PRO A 160 -3.60 -1.28 21.74
N ASN A 161 -2.49 -0.55 21.94
CA ASN A 161 -2.02 0.53 21.07
C ASN A 161 -3.00 1.73 20.95
N HIS A 162 -3.95 1.90 21.87
CA HIS A 162 -4.91 3.01 21.82
C HIS A 162 -4.33 4.30 22.43
N GLU A 163 -3.31 4.81 21.76
CA GLU A 163 -2.56 5.99 22.13
C GLU A 163 -2.19 6.82 20.90
N TYR A 164 -2.02 8.14 21.06
CA TYR A 164 -1.75 9.06 19.94
C TYR A 164 -0.50 9.91 20.12
N MET A 165 0.12 10.26 18.98
CA MET A 165 1.30 11.13 18.93
C MET A 165 0.99 12.55 19.43
N ILE A 166 1.83 13.04 20.34
CA ILE A 166 1.83 14.43 20.82
C ILE A 166 2.87 15.29 20.10
N GLY A 167 2.69 16.61 20.20
CA GLY A 167 3.57 17.62 19.62
C GLY A 167 2.91 18.47 18.54
N GLY A 168 3.61 19.55 18.14
CA GLY A 168 3.10 20.58 17.25
C GLY A 168 2.81 20.12 15.81
N PHE A 169 2.28 21.04 15.02
CA PHE A 169 1.91 20.82 13.62
C PHE A 169 2.77 21.68 12.70
N SER A 170 3.18 21.16 11.54
CA SER A 170 3.92 21.96 10.56
C SER A 170 2.99 22.93 9.81
N SER A 171 3.56 23.98 9.22
CA SER A 171 2.81 24.91 8.36
C SER A 171 2.10 24.18 7.22
N ILE A 172 2.75 23.22 6.58
CA ILE A 172 2.15 22.38 5.52
C ILE A 172 0.97 21.55 6.05
N PHE A 173 1.08 21.01 7.28
CA PHE A 173 -0.04 20.31 7.90
C PHE A 173 -1.23 21.26 8.11
N MET A 174 -0.97 22.43 8.70
CA MET A 174 -1.95 23.48 8.99
C MET A 174 -2.46 24.21 7.74
N SER A 175 -1.93 23.91 6.56
CA SER A 175 -2.35 24.53 5.30
C SER A 175 -3.67 23.99 4.72
N ARG A 176 -4.15 22.85 5.23
CA ARG A 176 -5.34 22.14 4.75
C ARG A 176 -6.16 21.64 5.93
N ASN A 177 -7.45 21.39 5.71
CA ASN A 177 -8.27 20.76 6.74
C ASN A 177 -7.82 19.31 6.96
N ARG A 178 -7.72 18.90 8.23
CA ARG A 178 -7.22 17.58 8.64
C ARG A 178 -8.24 16.76 9.43
N VAL A 179 -9.47 17.27 9.53
CA VAL A 179 -10.60 16.63 10.22
C VAL A 179 -11.61 16.14 9.19
N ARG A 180 -11.99 14.87 9.26
CA ARG A 180 -13.20 14.34 8.60
C ARG A 180 -14.28 14.18 9.66
N SER A 181 -15.53 14.40 9.29
CA SER A 181 -16.68 14.18 10.15
C SER A 181 -16.96 12.68 10.32
N TRP A 182 -17.73 12.32 11.35
CA TRP A 182 -18.11 10.94 11.65
C TRP A 182 -18.80 10.21 10.50
N ASP A 183 -19.56 10.92 9.68
CA ASP A 183 -20.29 10.40 8.53
C ASP A 183 -19.46 10.26 7.24
N GLU A 184 -18.17 10.65 7.29
CA GLU A 184 -17.23 10.55 6.18
C GLU A 184 -16.28 9.35 6.35
N VAL A 185 -15.59 8.97 5.28
CA VAL A 185 -14.39 8.12 5.34
C VAL A 185 -13.19 8.92 5.86
N SER A 186 -12.20 8.23 6.42
CA SER A 186 -10.93 8.86 6.80
C SER A 186 -10.15 9.38 5.59
N PHE A 187 -9.25 10.35 5.83
CA PHE A 187 -8.11 10.58 4.93
C PHE A 187 -7.15 9.38 4.93
N THR A 188 -6.27 9.30 3.91
CA THR A 188 -5.18 8.32 3.89
C THR A 188 -4.32 8.40 5.16
N ILE A 189 -4.18 7.29 5.88
CA ILE A 189 -3.27 7.03 6.98
C ILE A 189 -1.88 6.95 6.36
N GLN A 190 -1.11 7.99 6.61
CA GLN A 190 0.27 8.12 6.14
C GLN A 190 1.22 7.43 7.10
N ALA A 191 2.39 7.03 6.60
CA ALA A 191 3.44 6.39 7.39
C ALA A 191 4.23 7.37 8.28
N GLY A 192 3.53 8.16 9.09
CA GLY A 192 4.13 9.12 10.02
C GLY A 192 3.11 9.81 10.90
N GLY A 193 3.27 9.68 12.22
CA GLY A 193 2.33 10.23 13.21
C GLY A 193 2.14 11.76 13.10
N ARG A 194 3.17 12.50 12.68
CA ARG A 194 3.07 13.97 12.47
C ARG A 194 2.02 14.35 11.42
N HIS A 195 1.72 13.44 10.50
CA HIS A 195 0.76 13.62 9.42
C HIS A 195 -0.53 12.83 9.62
N ALA A 196 -0.71 12.18 10.78
CA ALA A 196 -1.93 11.47 11.11
C ALA A 196 -3.14 12.43 11.03
N PRO A 197 -4.29 11.98 10.50
CA PRO A 197 -5.52 12.76 10.53
C PRO A 197 -5.92 13.17 11.96
N ILE A 198 -6.71 14.22 12.06
CA ILE A 198 -7.31 14.64 13.33
C ILE A 198 -8.63 13.90 13.53
N HIS A 199 -8.89 13.49 14.78
CA HIS A 199 -10.07 12.73 15.17
C HIS A 199 -11.39 13.46 14.85
N PRO A 200 -12.44 12.75 14.40
CA PRO A 200 -13.75 13.33 14.03
C PRO A 200 -14.52 14.03 15.16
N GLN A 201 -14.07 13.91 16.41
CA GLN A 201 -14.65 14.67 17.54
C GLN A 201 -14.47 16.19 17.39
N ALA A 202 -13.40 16.62 16.69
CA ALA A 202 -13.14 18.04 16.48
C ALA A 202 -14.03 18.56 15.35
N PRO A 203 -14.44 19.84 15.36
CA PRO A 203 -15.04 20.44 14.19
C PRO A 203 -14.01 20.61 13.07
N LYS A 204 -14.49 20.66 11.81
CA LYS A 204 -13.62 20.94 10.67
C LYS A 204 -12.82 22.23 10.89
N MET A 205 -11.57 22.21 10.47
CA MET A 205 -10.68 23.38 10.59
C MET A 205 -11.22 24.52 9.75
N LYS A 206 -11.16 25.73 10.29
CA LYS A 206 -11.68 26.92 9.61
C LYS A 206 -10.73 27.34 8.48
N PHE A 207 -11.32 27.62 7.32
CA PHE A 207 -10.62 28.25 6.21
C PHE A 207 -10.32 29.71 6.55
N ILE A 208 -9.06 30.12 6.40
CA ILE A 208 -8.65 31.51 6.53
C ILE A 208 -8.27 32.03 5.15
N GLU A 209 -7.25 31.42 4.54
CA GLU A 209 -6.83 31.75 3.18
C GLU A 209 -6.15 30.54 2.50
N GLN A 210 -5.61 30.76 1.30
CA GLN A 210 -4.85 29.74 0.60
C GLN A 210 -3.66 29.30 1.47
N ASN A 211 -3.54 28.00 1.69
CA ASN A 211 -2.49 27.41 2.54
C ASN A 211 -2.52 27.78 4.03
N VAL A 212 -3.64 28.30 4.55
CA VAL A 212 -3.80 28.57 5.98
C VAL A 212 -5.15 28.07 6.50
N ARG A 213 -5.11 27.27 7.56
CA ARG A 213 -6.28 26.85 8.35
C ARG A 213 -6.02 27.10 9.83
N GLU A 214 -7.08 27.33 10.57
CA GLU A 214 -7.04 27.42 12.03
C GLU A 214 -7.94 26.37 12.68
N PHE A 215 -7.60 25.97 13.90
CA PHE A 215 -8.55 25.29 14.77
C PHE A 215 -9.65 26.24 15.17
N VAL A 216 -10.87 25.71 15.34
CA VAL A 216 -12.00 26.53 15.78
C VAL A 216 -11.74 27.03 17.19
N LYS A 217 -11.77 28.37 17.35
CA LYS A 217 -11.51 29.04 18.64
C LYS A 217 -12.43 28.52 19.74
N GLY A 218 -11.86 28.20 20.90
CA GLY A 218 -12.57 27.64 22.06
C GLY A 218 -12.82 26.13 21.98
N LYS A 219 -12.43 25.46 20.89
CA LYS A 219 -12.57 24.00 20.69
C LYS A 219 -11.23 23.30 20.48
N GLU A 220 -10.11 23.96 20.76
CA GLU A 220 -8.75 23.48 20.54
C GLU A 220 -8.48 22.14 21.25
N HIS A 221 -9.05 21.97 22.45
CA HIS A 221 -8.95 20.75 23.25
C HIS A 221 -9.55 19.50 22.57
N LEU A 222 -10.42 19.67 21.56
CA LEU A 222 -10.97 18.56 20.80
C LEU A 222 -10.02 18.05 19.70
N TYR A 223 -9.02 18.84 19.30
CA TYR A 223 -8.12 18.51 18.19
C TYR A 223 -6.97 17.60 18.64
N ARG A 224 -7.19 16.29 18.56
CA ARG A 224 -6.13 15.28 18.70
C ARG A 224 -5.93 14.50 17.40
N ARG A 225 -4.72 13.96 17.22
CA ARG A 225 -4.46 12.98 16.15
C ARG A 225 -5.25 11.70 16.43
N LEU A 226 -5.57 10.96 15.36
CA LEU A 226 -5.98 9.57 15.49
C LEU A 226 -4.88 8.77 16.20
N SER A 227 -5.27 7.90 17.12
CA SER A 227 -4.41 6.95 17.81
C SER A 227 -3.89 5.87 16.86
N VAL A 228 -2.88 5.12 17.30
CA VAL A 228 -2.33 3.97 16.57
C VAL A 228 -3.43 2.92 16.34
N ARG A 229 -4.22 2.57 17.36
CA ARG A 229 -5.36 1.62 17.23
C ARG A 229 -6.46 2.11 16.28
N GLU A 230 -6.85 3.39 16.35
CA GLU A 230 -7.85 3.95 15.40
C GLU A 230 -7.34 3.89 13.96
N CYS A 231 -6.06 4.24 13.74
CA CYS A 231 -5.41 4.11 12.44
C CYS A 231 -5.36 2.65 11.95
N ALA A 232 -5.13 1.69 12.87
CA ALA A 232 -5.13 0.27 12.57
C ALA A 232 -6.51 -0.21 12.09
N ARG A 233 -7.58 0.15 12.80
CA ARG A 233 -8.95 -0.16 12.37
C ARG A 233 -9.33 0.48 11.05
N ILE A 234 -8.91 1.71 10.81
CA ILE A 234 -9.12 2.37 9.51
C ILE A 234 -8.40 1.64 8.36
N GLN A 235 -7.22 1.06 8.65
CA GLN A 235 -6.50 0.16 7.74
C GLN A 235 -7.03 -1.29 7.79
N THR A 236 -8.17 -1.53 8.45
CA THR A 236 -8.88 -2.82 8.57
C THR A 236 -8.08 -3.93 9.26
N PHE A 237 -7.07 -3.58 10.07
CA PHE A 237 -6.45 -4.56 10.96
C PHE A 237 -7.45 -5.05 12.01
N PRO A 238 -7.44 -6.35 12.35
CA PRO A 238 -8.26 -6.86 13.43
C PRO A 238 -7.73 -6.37 14.79
N ASP A 239 -8.62 -6.31 15.78
CA ASP A 239 -8.28 -5.74 17.10
C ASP A 239 -7.30 -6.61 17.90
N ASP A 240 -7.25 -7.90 17.61
CA ASP A 240 -6.30 -8.86 18.17
C ASP A 240 -4.88 -8.75 17.55
N PHE A 241 -4.71 -7.98 16.48
CA PHE A 241 -3.39 -7.68 15.93
C PHE A 241 -2.69 -6.62 16.80
N TYR A 242 -1.63 -7.05 17.49
CA TYR A 242 -0.81 -6.19 18.35
C TYR A 242 0.36 -5.57 17.58
N PHE A 243 0.60 -4.28 17.79
CA PHE A 243 1.76 -3.58 17.24
C PHE A 243 2.81 -3.39 18.33
N ASP A 244 3.99 -4.01 18.17
CA ASP A 244 5.10 -3.82 19.09
C ASP A 244 5.97 -2.64 18.67
N TYR A 245 6.12 -1.65 19.55
CA TYR A 245 6.99 -0.49 19.35
C TYR A 245 7.34 0.18 20.68
N LYS A 246 8.52 0.81 20.73
CA LYS A 246 8.90 1.70 21.85
C LYS A 246 8.42 3.13 21.65
N ASN A 247 8.32 3.57 20.39
CA ASN A 247 7.88 4.92 20.01
C ASN A 247 6.66 4.82 19.09
N VAL A 248 5.60 5.56 19.40
CA VAL A 248 4.32 5.48 18.64
C VAL A 248 4.50 5.79 17.16
N THR A 249 5.54 6.57 16.79
CA THR A 249 5.89 6.86 15.39
C THR A 249 6.13 5.59 14.57
N ALA A 250 6.72 4.55 15.17
CA ALA A 250 6.91 3.27 14.51
C ALA A 250 5.57 2.57 14.24
N GLY A 251 4.62 2.63 15.19
CA GLY A 251 3.24 2.16 15.00
C GLY A 251 2.57 2.80 13.78
N TYR A 252 2.59 4.14 13.69
CA TYR A 252 2.08 4.85 12.52
C TYR A 252 2.78 4.46 11.21
N LYS A 253 4.10 4.21 11.25
CA LYS A 253 4.87 3.80 10.08
C LYS A 253 4.48 2.40 9.60
N MET A 254 4.31 1.45 10.51
CA MET A 254 3.87 0.08 10.18
C MET A 254 2.48 0.13 9.52
N ILE A 255 1.54 0.82 10.15
CA ILE A 255 0.14 0.90 9.70
C ILE A 255 0.03 1.69 8.39
N GLY A 256 0.67 2.86 8.28
CA GLY A 256 0.52 3.72 7.10
C GLY A 256 1.13 3.15 5.81
N ASN A 257 2.18 2.33 5.94
CA ASN A 257 2.79 1.61 4.82
C ASN A 257 2.03 0.34 4.42
N ALA A 258 1.18 -0.21 5.30
CA ALA A 258 0.42 -1.40 4.99
C ALA A 258 -0.59 -1.16 3.84
N VAL A 259 -0.85 -2.23 3.10
CA VAL A 259 -2.07 -2.36 2.29
C VAL A 259 -3.22 -2.68 3.27
N PRO A 260 -4.40 -2.03 3.16
CA PRO A 260 -5.52 -2.37 4.03
C PRO A 260 -5.86 -3.87 3.93
N VAL A 261 -6.06 -4.51 5.07
CA VAL A 261 -6.29 -5.97 5.18
C VAL A 261 -7.49 -6.42 4.34
N GLU A 262 -8.62 -5.70 4.38
CA GLU A 262 -9.81 -6.09 3.61
C GLU A 262 -9.56 -5.96 2.10
N MET A 263 -8.82 -4.94 1.66
CA MET A 263 -8.42 -4.81 0.25
C MET A 263 -7.52 -5.98 -0.18
N ALA A 264 -6.54 -6.33 0.64
CA ALA A 264 -5.65 -7.47 0.35
C ALA A 264 -6.44 -8.79 0.26
N LYS A 265 -7.39 -9.00 1.18
CA LYS A 265 -8.28 -10.18 1.20
C LYS A 265 -9.17 -10.26 -0.03
N ILE A 266 -9.73 -9.15 -0.51
CA ILE A 266 -10.54 -9.10 -1.74
C ILE A 266 -9.72 -9.55 -2.95
N LEU A 267 -8.52 -9.00 -3.13
CA LEU A 267 -7.62 -9.38 -4.23
C LEU A 267 -7.19 -10.85 -4.12
N ALA A 268 -6.83 -11.29 -2.91
CA ALA A 268 -6.41 -12.67 -2.66
C ALA A 268 -7.53 -13.68 -2.96
N LYS A 269 -8.78 -13.39 -2.58
CA LYS A 269 -9.94 -14.24 -2.92
C LYS A 269 -10.12 -14.37 -4.42
N ARG A 270 -9.97 -13.26 -5.16
CA ARG A 270 -10.06 -13.28 -6.62
C ARG A 270 -8.97 -14.15 -7.24
N ILE A 271 -7.72 -13.97 -6.79
CA ILE A 271 -6.58 -14.77 -7.27
C ILE A 271 -6.78 -16.26 -6.98
N PHE A 272 -7.21 -16.57 -5.75
CA PHE A 272 -7.49 -17.95 -5.33
C PHE A 272 -8.57 -18.61 -6.21
N PHE A 273 -9.64 -17.88 -6.51
CA PHE A 273 -10.71 -18.36 -7.40
C PHE A 273 -10.17 -18.66 -8.80
N ASP A 274 -9.48 -17.71 -9.43
CA ASP A 274 -8.93 -17.87 -10.79
C ASP A 274 -8.00 -19.10 -10.90
N LEU A 275 -7.13 -19.30 -9.89
CA LEU A 275 -6.18 -20.42 -9.89
C LEU A 275 -6.85 -21.78 -9.66
N ASN A 276 -7.99 -21.83 -8.96
CA ASN A 276 -8.74 -23.07 -8.75
C ASN A 276 -9.54 -23.46 -9.99
N GLU A 277 -10.13 -22.50 -10.71
CA GLU A 277 -10.82 -22.74 -11.99
C GLU A 277 -9.89 -23.40 -13.03
N ILE A 278 -8.62 -23.00 -13.07
CA ILE A 278 -7.61 -23.65 -13.93
C ILE A 278 -7.40 -25.12 -13.53
N LYS A 279 -7.27 -25.41 -12.22
CA LYS A 279 -7.02 -26.78 -11.76
C LYS A 279 -8.13 -27.73 -12.17
N VAL A 280 -9.38 -27.26 -12.12
CA VAL A 280 -10.55 -28.02 -12.60
C VAL A 280 -10.46 -28.24 -14.11
N SER A 281 -10.19 -27.18 -14.88
CA SER A 281 -10.11 -27.24 -16.35
C SER A 281 -8.96 -28.13 -16.86
N ARG A 282 -7.79 -28.10 -16.20
CA ARG A 282 -6.64 -28.95 -16.55
C ARG A 282 -6.79 -30.40 -16.12
N LYS A 283 -7.58 -30.71 -15.09
CA LYS A 283 -7.97 -32.10 -14.77
C LYS A 283 -8.75 -32.74 -15.94
N ILE A 284 -9.39 -31.94 -16.78
CA ILE A 284 -10.22 -32.40 -17.91
C ILE A 284 -9.39 -32.48 -19.21
N ILE A 285 -8.29 -31.73 -19.32
CA ILE A 285 -7.54 -31.60 -20.58
C ILE A 285 -6.05 -31.68 -20.31
N SER A 286 -5.43 -32.82 -20.61
CA SER A 286 -3.97 -32.93 -20.71
C SER A 286 -3.54 -32.85 -22.17
N LYS A 287 -2.72 -31.84 -22.51
CA LYS A 287 -1.41 -32.06 -23.19
C LYS A 287 -0.59 -30.78 -23.31
N ASN A 288 0.71 -31.04 -23.43
CA ASN A 288 1.90 -30.20 -23.24
C ASN A 288 2.03 -28.93 -24.10
N SER A 289 2.81 -27.97 -23.57
CA SER A 289 3.66 -27.07 -24.37
C SER A 289 4.95 -26.73 -23.61
N ALA A 290 6.04 -26.56 -24.36
CA ALA A 290 7.38 -26.28 -23.82
C ALA A 290 7.61 -24.77 -23.65
N VAL A 291 8.12 -24.35 -22.48
CA VAL A 291 8.40 -22.95 -22.14
C VAL A 291 9.91 -22.69 -22.21
N LYS A 292 10.33 -21.63 -22.90
CA LYS A 292 11.73 -21.15 -22.90
C LYS A 292 12.13 -20.66 -21.50
N LYS A 293 13.26 -21.14 -20.97
CA LYS A 293 13.83 -20.68 -19.69
C LYS A 293 14.54 -19.34 -19.87
N ILE A 294 13.99 -18.28 -19.28
CA ILE A 294 14.70 -17.04 -18.95
C ILE A 294 15.07 -17.09 -17.46
N ASN A 295 16.31 -16.72 -17.09
CA ASN A 295 16.82 -16.64 -15.70
C ASN A 295 16.97 -15.17 -15.26
N GLY A 296 17.14 -14.91 -13.95
CA GLY A 296 17.26 -13.57 -13.38
C GLY A 296 18.52 -12.80 -13.80
N GLU A 297 19.61 -13.48 -14.17
CA GLU A 297 20.82 -12.83 -14.69
C GLU A 297 20.56 -12.09 -16.00
N ASN A 298 19.77 -12.69 -16.91
CA ASN A 298 19.36 -12.05 -18.16
C ASN A 298 18.47 -10.81 -17.93
N VAL A 299 17.74 -10.75 -16.81
CA VAL A 299 16.96 -9.56 -16.43
C VAL A 299 17.89 -8.41 -16.05
N ILE A 300 18.96 -8.69 -15.30
CA ILE A 300 19.97 -7.71 -14.90
C ILE A 300 20.75 -7.20 -16.12
N GLU A 301 21.14 -8.08 -17.05
CA GLU A 301 21.88 -7.71 -18.26
C GLU A 301 21.05 -6.82 -19.19
N LYS A 302 19.80 -7.21 -19.49
CA LYS A 302 18.90 -6.37 -20.29
C LYS A 302 18.57 -5.04 -19.61
N LEU A 303 18.49 -5.01 -18.29
CA LEU A 303 18.38 -3.77 -17.55
C LEU A 303 19.57 -2.86 -17.83
N ASN A 304 20.78 -3.40 -17.75
CA ASN A 304 21.99 -2.64 -18.09
C ASN A 304 21.97 -2.14 -19.55
N GLU A 305 21.37 -2.89 -20.49
CA GLU A 305 21.20 -2.45 -21.89
C GLU A 305 20.14 -1.36 -22.07
N ILE A 306 18.96 -1.50 -21.47
CA ILE A 306 17.88 -0.50 -21.51
C ILE A 306 18.37 0.81 -20.88
N VAL A 307 19.08 0.70 -19.76
CA VAL A 307 19.70 1.83 -19.08
C VAL A 307 20.74 2.50 -19.97
N LYS A 308 21.64 1.72 -20.61
CA LYS A 308 22.63 2.25 -21.56
C LYS A 308 22.00 2.96 -22.74
N LYS A 309 20.91 2.42 -23.31
CA LYS A 309 20.18 3.06 -24.43
C LYS A 309 19.48 4.36 -24.03
N ALA A 310 19.04 4.49 -22.78
CA ALA A 310 18.53 5.75 -22.24
C ALA A 310 19.63 6.77 -21.87
N THR A 311 20.92 6.42 -22.04
CA THR A 311 22.09 7.28 -21.75
C THR A 311 22.68 7.97 -22.99
N VAL A 312 22.13 7.73 -24.19
CA VAL A 312 22.57 8.33 -25.46
C VAL A 312 21.54 9.36 -25.94
#